data_AF-A0A1S2Q8B6-F1
#
_entry.id   AF-A0A1S2Q8B6-F1
#
_cell.length_a   1.000
_cell.length_b   1.000
_cell.length_c   1.000
_cell.angle_alpha   90.00
_cell.angle_beta   90.00
_cell.angle_gamma   90.00
#
_symmetry.space_group_name_H-M   'P 1'
#
loop_
_entity.id
_entity.type
_entity.pdbx_description
1 polymer ?
#
loop_
_entity_poly.entity_id
_entity_poly.type
_entity_poly.pdbx_seq_one_letter_code
_entity_poly.pdbx_strand_id
1 'polypeptide(L)'
;MLALIDTAAAPEERERMAAALRGVLDDPDALARTQEAYALLDSLVGAAPDDPRVAGAARVLAGCVPRELLPAGPLDHGHAVLRALYEDVAPAQAEVIRRALNIMAEEGS
;
A
#
# COMPACT_ATOMS: atom_id res chain seq x y z
N MET A 1 -14.33 9.98 1.17
CA MET A 1 -13.68 8.99 2.05
C MET A 1 -12.20 9.33 2.36
N LEU A 2 -11.82 10.62 2.28
CA LEU A 2 -10.51 11.14 2.71
C LEU A 2 -10.56 11.83 4.11
N ALA A 3 -11.76 12.05 4.65
CA ALA A 3 -11.97 12.78 5.91
C ALA A 3 -11.56 12.00 7.18
N LEU A 4 -11.38 10.67 7.10
CA LEU A 4 -10.99 9.84 8.25
C LEU A 4 -9.47 9.82 8.49
N ILE A 5 -8.66 10.09 7.45
CA ILE A 5 -7.20 10.23 7.60
C ILE A 5 -6.87 11.59 8.25
N ASP A 6 -7.76 12.57 8.08
CA ASP A 6 -7.61 13.97 8.48
C ASP A 6 -7.95 14.26 9.96
N THR A 7 -7.97 13.29 10.88
CA THR A 7 -8.29 13.58 12.31
C THR A 7 -7.32 13.03 13.34
N ALA A 8 -6.40 12.12 12.99
CA ALA A 8 -5.53 11.45 13.98
C ALA A 8 -4.09 12.00 14.07
N ALA A 9 -3.61 12.72 13.06
CA ALA A 9 -2.21 13.15 12.98
C ALA A 9 -1.98 14.58 13.52
N ALA A 10 -0.81 14.84 14.10
CA ALA A 10 -0.38 16.20 14.44
C ALA A 10 -0.29 17.08 13.17
N PRO A 11 -0.51 18.41 13.27
CA PRO A 11 -0.45 19.32 12.12
C PRO A 11 0.81 19.19 11.28
N GLU A 12 1.96 19.00 11.93
CA GLU A 12 3.27 18.85 11.30
C GLU A 12 3.41 17.52 10.53
N GLU A 13 2.84 16.44 11.07
CA GLU A 13 2.77 15.15 10.38
C GLU A 13 1.94 15.27 9.09
N ARG A 14 0.84 16.00 9.15
CA ARG A 14 -0.07 16.20 8.01
C ARG A 14 0.58 16.99 6.89
N GLU A 15 1.30 18.05 7.24
CA GLU A 15 1.98 18.88 6.25
C GLU A 15 3.09 18.09 5.56
N ARG A 16 3.82 17.25 6.32
CA ARG A 16 4.83 16.33 5.78
C ARG A 16 4.21 15.28 4.86
N MET A 17 3.10 14.67 5.27
CA MET A 17 2.31 13.72 4.49
C MET A 17 1.79 14.34 3.18
N ALA A 18 1.25 15.57 3.25
CA ALA A 18 0.73 16.30 2.12
C ALA A 18 1.82 16.73 1.14
N ALA A 19 3.01 17.09 1.63
CA ALA A 19 4.17 17.41 0.80
C ALA A 19 4.68 16.16 0.06
N ALA A 20 4.79 15.02 0.75
CA ALA A 20 5.17 13.75 0.13
C ALA A 20 4.16 13.33 -0.96
N LEU A 21 2.87 13.42 -0.68
CA LEU A 21 1.81 13.09 -1.65
C LEU A 21 1.87 14.00 -2.88
N ARG A 22 2.14 15.29 -2.70
CA ARG A 22 2.27 16.23 -3.82
C ARG A 22 3.48 15.91 -4.70
N GLY A 23 4.61 15.58 -4.09
CA GLY A 23 5.81 15.13 -4.82
C GLY A 23 5.58 13.88 -5.66
N VAL A 24 4.76 12.95 -5.19
CA VAL A 24 4.33 11.76 -5.97
C VAL A 24 3.43 12.15 -7.13
N LEU A 25 2.46 13.05 -6.92
CA LEU A 25 1.51 13.45 -7.96
C LEU A 25 2.16 14.26 -9.09
N ASP A 26 3.23 15.00 -8.77
CA ASP A 26 3.99 15.80 -9.74
C ASP A 26 5.06 14.97 -10.49
N ASP A 27 5.29 13.71 -10.10
CA ASP A 27 6.22 12.78 -10.74
C ASP A 27 5.51 11.90 -11.80
N PRO A 28 5.76 12.11 -13.11
CA PRO A 28 5.17 11.28 -14.16
C PRO A 28 5.57 9.80 -14.05
N ASP A 29 6.73 9.49 -13.48
CA ASP A 29 7.18 8.11 -13.26
C ASP A 29 6.41 7.45 -12.11
N ALA A 30 5.90 8.24 -11.15
CA ALA A 30 5.04 7.72 -10.08
C ALA A 30 3.65 7.32 -10.61
N LEU A 31 3.11 8.05 -11.59
CA LEU A 31 1.85 7.68 -12.23
C LEU A 31 2.00 6.37 -13.02
N ALA A 32 3.09 6.23 -13.78
CA ALA A 32 3.39 5.00 -14.53
C ALA A 32 3.53 3.78 -13.59
N ARG A 33 4.29 3.94 -12.49
CA ARG A 33 4.45 2.91 -11.45
C ARG A 33 3.12 2.52 -10.81
N THR A 34 2.25 3.49 -10.56
CA THR A 34 0.92 3.25 -10.00
C THR A 34 0.05 2.44 -10.97
N GLN A 35 0.07 2.76 -12.25
CA GLN A 35 -0.66 2.01 -13.28
C GLN A 35 -0.15 0.57 -13.40
N GLU A 36 1.16 0.37 -13.35
CA GLU A 36 1.79 -0.96 -13.37
C GLU A 36 1.37 -1.79 -12.15
N ALA A 37 1.36 -1.19 -10.96
CA ALA A 37 0.89 -1.84 -9.73
C ALA A 37 -0.59 -2.27 -9.84
N TYR A 38 -1.46 -1.41 -10.39
CA TYR A 38 -2.86 -1.77 -10.62
C TYR A 38 -3.03 -2.90 -11.64
N ALA A 39 -2.29 -2.87 -12.76
CA ALA A 39 -2.34 -3.94 -13.75
C ALA A 39 -1.85 -5.29 -13.18
N LEU A 40 -0.82 -5.27 -12.32
CA LEU A 40 -0.34 -6.44 -11.59
C LEU A 40 -1.43 -7.02 -10.68
N LEU A 41 -2.13 -6.17 -9.93
CA LEU A 41 -3.24 -6.61 -9.08
C LEU A 41 -4.39 -7.20 -9.90
N ASP A 42 -4.79 -6.56 -11.01
CA ASP A 42 -5.84 -7.08 -11.89
C ASP A 42 -5.50 -8.44 -12.49
N SER A 43 -4.22 -8.66 -12.83
CA SER A 43 -3.75 -9.94 -13.37
C SER A 43 -3.88 -11.12 -12.40
N LEU A 44 -4.10 -10.83 -11.11
CA LEU A 44 -4.25 -11.80 -10.03
C LEU A 44 -5.70 -12.05 -9.64
N VAL A 45 -6.66 -11.40 -10.33
CA VAL A 45 -8.08 -11.70 -10.13
C VAL A 45 -8.33 -13.16 -10.47
N GLY A 46 -8.90 -13.90 -9.52
CA GLY A 46 -9.16 -15.35 -9.64
C GLY A 46 -7.94 -16.25 -9.45
N ALA A 47 -6.75 -15.70 -9.20
CA ALA A 47 -5.58 -16.49 -8.83
C ALA A 47 -5.63 -16.95 -7.37
N ALA A 48 -4.88 -18.01 -7.06
CA ALA A 48 -4.72 -18.49 -5.69
C ALA A 48 -3.70 -17.64 -4.92
N PRO A 49 -3.80 -17.51 -3.59
CA PRO A 49 -2.85 -16.74 -2.77
C PRO A 49 -1.39 -17.20 -2.86
N ASP A 50 -1.15 -18.45 -3.23
CA ASP A 50 0.17 -19.06 -3.41
C ASP A 50 0.69 -18.94 -4.85
N ASP A 51 -0.02 -18.23 -5.74
CA ASP A 51 0.43 -17.99 -7.11
C ASP A 51 1.84 -17.37 -7.12
N PRO A 52 2.79 -17.90 -7.91
CA PRO A 52 4.18 -17.45 -7.91
C PRO A 52 4.35 -15.96 -8.23
N ARG A 53 3.38 -15.34 -8.91
CA ARG A 53 3.39 -13.90 -9.25
C ARG A 53 3.20 -13.01 -8.03
N VAL A 54 2.57 -13.50 -6.97
CA VAL A 54 2.24 -12.74 -5.74
C VAL A 54 3.49 -12.13 -5.10
N ALA A 55 4.58 -12.89 -5.01
CA ALA A 55 5.82 -12.41 -4.40
C ALA A 55 6.52 -11.30 -5.21
N GLY A 56 6.36 -11.30 -6.54
CA GLY A 56 6.84 -10.23 -7.42
C GLY A 56 5.98 -8.99 -7.28
N ALA A 57 4.66 -9.15 -7.39
CA ALA A 57 3.68 -8.08 -7.27
C ALA A 57 3.79 -7.34 -5.93
N ALA A 58 4.01 -8.07 -4.82
CA ALA A 58 4.19 -7.48 -3.49
C ALA A 58 5.39 -6.53 -3.41
N ARG A 59 6.51 -6.87 -4.05
CA ARG A 59 7.71 -6.02 -4.09
C ARG A 59 7.49 -4.77 -4.93
N VAL A 60 6.85 -4.91 -6.08
CA VAL A 60 6.50 -3.76 -6.94
C VAL A 60 5.57 -2.81 -6.18
N LEU A 61 4.54 -3.35 -5.51
CA LEU A 61 3.59 -2.55 -4.73
C LEU A 61 4.28 -1.83 -3.56
N ALA A 62 5.16 -2.51 -2.82
CA ALA A 62 5.93 -1.89 -1.74
C ALA A 62 6.80 -0.72 -2.23
N GLY A 63 7.42 -0.85 -3.41
CA GLY A 63 8.22 0.22 -4.02
C GLY A 63 7.43 1.42 -4.55
N CYS A 64 6.10 1.32 -4.63
CA CYS A 64 5.24 2.43 -5.05
C CYS A 64 4.82 3.34 -3.88
N VAL A 65 4.92 2.87 -2.64
CA VAL A 65 4.49 3.62 -1.46
C VAL A 65 5.68 4.42 -0.91
N PRO A 66 5.58 5.77 -0.85
CA PRO A 66 6.60 6.58 -0.19
C PRO A 66 6.72 6.21 1.29
N ARG A 67 7.96 6.11 1.78
CA ARG A 67 8.24 5.69 3.16
C ARG A 67 7.68 6.67 4.18
N GLU A 68 7.55 7.94 3.82
CA GLU A 68 7.01 9.00 4.66
C GLU A 68 5.51 8.83 4.95
N LEU A 69 4.81 8.00 4.17
CA LEU A 69 3.41 7.66 4.40
C LEU A 69 3.22 6.48 5.37
N LEU A 70 4.29 5.80 5.77
CA LEU A 70 4.21 4.63 6.65
C LEU A 70 4.08 5.06 8.11
N PRO A 71 3.20 4.41 8.89
CA PRO A 71 3.10 4.68 10.32
C PRO A 71 4.39 4.25 11.03
N ALA A 72 4.78 5.01 12.06
CA ALA A 72 5.87 4.63 12.94
C ALA A 72 5.44 3.47 13.86
N GLY A 73 5.63 2.23 13.41
CA GLY A 73 5.37 1.04 14.22
C GLY A 73 4.88 -0.18 13.42
N PRO A 74 4.75 -1.34 14.09
CA PRO A 74 4.29 -2.57 13.46
C PRO A 74 2.85 -2.45 12.97
N LEU A 75 2.59 -2.97 11.76
CA LEU A 75 1.26 -3.02 11.16
C LEU A 75 0.47 -4.21 11.72
N ASP A 76 -0.67 -3.92 12.36
CA ASP A 76 -1.61 -4.96 12.80
C ASP A 76 -2.55 -5.35 11.66
N HIS A 77 -2.20 -6.41 10.93
CA HIS A 77 -3.04 -6.99 9.87
C HIS A 77 -4.42 -7.47 10.35
N GLY A 78 -4.60 -7.67 11.66
CA GLY A 78 -5.88 -8.03 12.28
C GLY A 78 -6.79 -6.83 12.55
N HIS A 79 -6.31 -5.60 12.36
CA HIS A 79 -7.08 -4.39 12.59
C HIS A 79 -8.33 -4.35 11.70
N ALA A 80 -9.48 -4.01 12.28
CA ALA A 80 -10.79 -4.13 11.62
C ALA A 80 -10.86 -3.44 10.24
N VAL A 81 -10.16 -2.32 10.08
CA VAL A 81 -10.05 -1.58 8.81
C VAL A 81 -9.29 -2.39 7.74
N LEU A 82 -8.16 -2.99 8.08
CA LEU A 82 -7.38 -3.79 7.13
C LEU A 82 -8.10 -5.09 6.79
N ARG A 83 -8.77 -5.69 7.75
CA ARG A 83 -9.61 -6.86 7.52
C ARG A 83 -10.72 -6.58 6.51
N ALA A 84 -11.47 -5.50 6.71
CA ALA A 84 -12.51 -5.09 5.77
C ALA A 84 -11.93 -4.82 4.37
N LEU A 85 -10.76 -4.17 4.28
CA LEU A 85 -10.07 -3.96 3.02
C LEU A 85 -9.70 -5.28 2.31
N TYR A 86 -9.25 -6.29 3.07
CA TYR A 86 -8.91 -7.59 2.51
C TYR A 86 -10.15 -8.38 2.04
N GLU A 87 -11.31 -8.17 2.66
CA GLU A 87 -12.57 -8.80 2.27
C GLU A 87 -13.12 -8.25 0.94
N ASP A 88 -12.73 -7.02 0.56
CA ASP A 88 -13.17 -6.36 -0.67
C ASP A 88 -12.34 -6.72 -1.92
N VAL A 89 -11.25 -7.49 -1.77
CA VAL A 89 -10.33 -7.84 -2.88
C VAL A 89 -10.19 -9.36 -3.05
N ALA A 90 -9.76 -9.80 -4.23
CA ALA A 90 -9.56 -11.22 -4.49
C ALA A 90 -8.46 -11.81 -3.57
N PRO A 91 -8.50 -13.12 -3.25
CA PRO A 91 -7.56 -13.72 -2.29
C PRO A 91 -6.08 -13.49 -2.62
N ALA A 92 -5.69 -13.58 -3.90
CA ALA A 92 -4.32 -13.30 -4.31
C ALA A 92 -3.94 -11.81 -4.21
N GLN A 93 -4.88 -10.90 -4.44
CA GLN A 93 -4.66 -9.45 -4.27
C GLN A 93 -4.49 -9.10 -2.79
N ALA A 94 -5.32 -9.67 -1.91
CA ALA A 94 -5.17 -9.52 -0.46
C ALA A 94 -3.79 -9.97 0.01
N GLU A 95 -3.29 -11.11 -0.49
CA GLU A 95 -1.97 -11.62 -0.13
C GLU A 95 -0.83 -10.73 -0.66
N VAL A 96 -0.96 -10.15 -1.86
CA VAL A 96 -0.02 -9.14 -2.36
C VAL A 96 0.05 -7.94 -1.41
N ILE A 97 -1.10 -7.40 -1.00
CA ILE A 97 -1.16 -6.25 -0.08
C ILE A 97 -0.55 -6.62 1.27
N ARG A 98 -0.87 -7.80 1.82
CA ARG A 98 -0.31 -8.28 3.09
C ARG A 98 1.22 -8.37 3.03
N ARG A 99 1.77 -8.94 1.96
CA ARG A 99 3.23 -9.06 1.78
C ARG A 99 3.91 -7.72 1.56
N ALA A 100 3.31 -6.83 0.78
CA ALA A 100 3.84 -5.48 0.55
C ALA A 100 3.96 -4.71 1.88
N LEU A 101 2.92 -4.76 2.70
CA LEU A 101 2.92 -4.16 4.04
C LEU A 101 4.00 -4.74 4.95
N ASN A 102 4.24 -6.07 4.92
CA ASN A 102 5.33 -6.68 5.69
C ASN A 102 6.71 -6.21 5.21
N ILE A 103 6.95 -6.17 3.89
CA ILE A 103 8.20 -5.66 3.31
C ILE A 103 8.46 -4.22 3.79
N MET A 104 7.44 -3.37 3.73
CA MET A 104 7.55 -1.97 4.16
C MET A 104 7.81 -1.83 5.68
N ALA A 105 7.24 -2.71 6.50
CA ALA A 105 7.49 -2.73 7.94
C ALA A 105 8.92 -3.22 8.28
N GLU A 106 9.43 -4.19 7.54
CA GLU A 106 10.80 -4.72 7.71
C GLU A 106 11.86 -3.72 7.22
N GLU A 107 11.59 -2.98 6.15
CA GLU A 107 12.51 -1.98 5.58
C GLU A 107 12.56 -0.64 6.35
N GLY A 108 11.60 -0.41 7.25
CA GLY A 108 11.46 0.78 8.07
C GLY A 108 12.01 0.66 9.50
N SER A 109 12.55 -0.52 9.88
CA SER A 109 13.10 -0.80 11.22
C SER A 109 14.62 -0.60 11.32
#